data_AF-A0A8X6I376-F1
#
_entry.id   AF-A0A8X6I376-F1
#
_cell.length_a   1.000
_cell.length_b   1.000
_cell.length_c   1.000
_cell.angle_alpha   90.00
_cell.angle_beta   90.00
_cell.angle_gamma   90.00
#
_symmetry.space_group_name_H-M   'P 1'
#
loop_
_entity.id
_entity.type
_entity.pdbx_description
1 polymer ?
#
loop_
_entity_poly.entity_id
_entity_poly.type
_entity_poly.pdbx_seq_one_letter_code
_entity_poly.pdbx_strand_id
1 'polypeptide(L)'
;MKVIGKNKLVVQKWHGIRKELATMRTICSHIENMIKGVTLGFLYKMRLVYAHFPINVNTSENGTCLDIRNFLGEKIVRKVKMLPGVVCQNSTTLKDELIIQGNDIELVSQSAALIHQSTLVKNKDIRKFLDGIYVSEKTTVVIPEN
;
A
#
# COMPACT_ATOMS: atom_id res chain seq x y z
N MET A 1 -26.43 -11.35 -6.70
CA MET A 1 -26.06 -10.21 -7.57
C MET A 1 -26.62 -10.46 -8.95
N LYS A 2 -27.12 -9.42 -9.63
CA LYS A 2 -27.61 -9.52 -11.00
C LYS A 2 -26.94 -8.44 -11.84
N VAL A 3 -26.40 -8.82 -12.99
CA VAL A 3 -25.94 -7.85 -14.00
C VAL A 3 -27.18 -7.31 -14.71
N ILE A 4 -27.33 -5.99 -14.76
CA ILE A 4 -28.43 -5.32 -15.46
C ILE A 4 -27.82 -4.55 -16.63
N GLY A 5 -28.05 -5.04 -17.86
CA GLY A 5 -27.44 -4.47 -19.06
C GLY A 5 -25.94 -4.80 -19.17
N LYS A 6 -25.17 -3.98 -19.90
CA LYS A 6 -23.73 -4.25 -20.16
C LYS A 6 -22.80 -3.75 -19.05
N ASN A 7 -23.12 -2.63 -18.39
CA ASN A 7 -22.17 -1.91 -17.50
C ASN A 7 -22.70 -1.67 -16.07
N LYS A 8 -23.78 -2.33 -15.64
CA LYS A 8 -24.32 -2.13 -14.28
C LYS A 8 -24.44 -3.46 -13.54
N LEU A 9 -23.90 -3.49 -12.33
CA LEU A 9 -24.03 -4.60 -11.38
C LEU A 9 -24.96 -4.18 -10.25
N VAL A 10 -25.95 -5.02 -9.95
CA VAL A 10 -26.87 -4.80 -8.82
C VAL A 10 -26.63 -5.85 -7.73
N VAL A 11 -26.37 -5.36 -6.52
CA VAL A 11 -26.21 -6.15 -5.30
C VAL A 11 -27.46 -5.98 -4.47
N GLN A 12 -28.19 -7.07 -4.22
CA GLN A 12 -29.46 -7.07 -3.49
C GLN A 12 -29.42 -8.12 -2.39
N LYS A 13 -30.05 -7.78 -1.27
CA LYS A 13 -30.27 -8.65 -0.12
C LYS A 13 -31.70 -8.48 0.34
N TRP A 14 -32.43 -9.58 0.43
CA TRP A 14 -33.80 -9.63 0.92
C TRP A 14 -33.79 -9.81 2.44
N HIS A 15 -34.73 -9.15 3.14
CA HIS A 15 -34.92 -9.27 4.58
C HIS A 15 -33.62 -9.13 5.42
N GLY A 16 -32.76 -8.19 5.06
CA GLY A 16 -31.47 -8.00 5.72
C GLY A 16 -31.58 -7.35 7.10
N ILE A 17 -30.94 -7.95 8.10
CA ILE A 17 -30.75 -7.37 9.44
C ILE A 17 -29.71 -6.23 9.34
N ARG A 18 -29.75 -5.25 10.25
CA ARG A 18 -28.88 -4.04 10.23
C ARG A 18 -27.40 -4.32 9.94
N LYS A 19 -26.80 -5.34 10.57
CA LYS A 19 -25.38 -5.72 10.33
C LYS A 19 -25.15 -6.15 8.89
N GLU A 20 -26.09 -6.86 8.32
CA GLU A 20 -25.98 -7.41 6.98
C GLU A 20 -26.22 -6.35 5.91
N LEU A 21 -27.12 -5.39 6.17
CA LEU A 21 -27.29 -4.22 5.29
C LEU A 21 -26.00 -3.39 5.21
N ALA A 22 -25.23 -3.28 6.30
CA ALA A 22 -23.95 -2.58 6.28
C ALA A 22 -22.91 -3.28 5.38
N THR A 23 -22.89 -4.62 5.37
CA THR A 23 -21.97 -5.39 4.50
C THR A 23 -22.25 -5.23 3.01
N MET A 24 -23.46 -4.82 2.64
CA MET A 24 -23.79 -4.61 1.23
C MET A 24 -22.94 -3.49 0.61
N ARG A 25 -22.72 -2.41 1.36
CA ARG A 25 -21.90 -1.28 0.88
C ARG A 25 -20.43 -1.64 0.79
N THR A 26 -19.91 -2.43 1.75
CA THR A 26 -18.51 -2.87 1.70
C THR A 26 -18.26 -3.76 0.48
N ILE A 27 -19.16 -4.71 0.20
CA ILE A 27 -19.06 -5.57 -0.99
C ILE A 27 -19.05 -4.74 -2.28
N CYS A 28 -19.95 -3.75 -2.40
CA CYS A 28 -19.95 -2.84 -3.56
C CYS A 28 -18.61 -2.10 -3.71
N SER A 29 -18.02 -1.61 -2.62
CA SER A 29 -16.73 -0.93 -2.65
C SER A 29 -15.57 -1.87 -3.01
N HIS A 30 -15.55 -3.11 -2.53
CA HIS A 30 -14.52 -4.09 -2.94
C HIS A 30 -14.60 -4.36 -4.45
N ILE A 31 -15.80 -4.49 -5.01
CA ILE A 31 -15.97 -4.70 -6.45
C ILE A 31 -15.51 -3.48 -7.25
N GLU A 32 -15.86 -2.29 -6.80
CA GLU A 32 -15.40 -1.06 -7.44
C GLU A 32 -13.87 -0.94 -7.42
N ASN A 33 -13.23 -1.32 -6.30
CA ASN A 33 -11.78 -1.36 -6.18
C ASN A 33 -11.16 -2.42 -7.11
N MET A 34 -11.74 -3.62 -7.22
CA MET A 34 -11.27 -4.64 -8.15
C MET A 34 -11.36 -4.16 -9.60
N ILE A 35 -12.45 -3.50 -9.99
CA ILE A 35 -12.61 -2.93 -11.33
C ILE A 35 -11.54 -1.86 -11.59
N LYS A 36 -11.37 -0.91 -10.66
CA LYS A 36 -10.33 0.14 -10.75
C LYS A 36 -8.92 -0.44 -10.80
N GLY A 37 -8.67 -1.49 -10.03
CA GLY A 37 -7.37 -2.15 -9.95
C GLY A 37 -6.93 -2.76 -11.28
N VAL A 38 -7.85 -3.39 -12.01
CA VAL A 38 -7.55 -3.99 -13.32
C VAL A 38 -7.43 -2.94 -14.42
N THR A 39 -8.18 -1.84 -14.35
CA THR A 39 -8.18 -0.81 -15.41
C THR A 39 -7.08 0.23 -15.24
N LEU A 40 -6.81 0.67 -14.00
CA LEU A 40 -5.90 1.79 -13.71
C LEU A 40 -4.69 1.38 -12.86
N GLY A 41 -4.78 0.28 -12.10
CA GLY A 41 -3.77 -0.12 -11.11
C GLY A 41 -3.70 0.82 -9.90
N PHE A 42 -3.18 0.34 -8.78
CA PHE A 42 -2.95 1.13 -7.57
C PHE A 42 -1.47 1.44 -7.38
N LEU A 43 -1.19 2.69 -6.99
CA LEU A 43 0.15 3.19 -6.73
C LEU A 43 0.18 3.88 -5.37
N TYR A 44 0.99 3.36 -4.46
CA TYR A 44 1.24 3.98 -3.15
C TYR A 44 2.65 4.55 -3.15
N LYS A 45 2.76 5.84 -2.86
CA LYS A 45 4.06 6.48 -2.64
C LYS A 45 4.34 6.49 -1.15
N MET A 46 5.53 6.05 -0.79
CA MET A 46 6.04 6.11 0.56
C MET A 46 7.29 6.98 0.62
N ARG A 47 7.40 7.80 1.66
CA ARG A 47 8.59 8.61 1.92
C ARG A 47 9.40 8.07 3.07
N LEU A 48 10.71 8.05 2.86
CA LEU A 48 11.73 7.76 3.84
C LEU A 48 12.04 9.05 4.60
N VAL A 49 11.75 9.06 5.90
CA VAL A 49 12.01 10.20 6.79
C VAL A 49 13.11 9.82 7.77
N TYR A 50 14.14 10.66 7.87
CA TYR A 50 15.25 10.50 8.80
C TYR A 50 15.79 11.86 9.23
N ALA A 51 16.27 11.96 10.47
CA ALA A 51 16.94 13.17 10.96
C ALA A 51 18.46 13.17 10.71
N HIS A 52 19.14 12.08 11.08
CA HIS A 52 20.61 12.01 11.04
C HIS A 52 21.15 10.81 10.25
N PHE A 53 20.63 9.61 10.51
CA PHE A 53 21.12 8.40 9.83
C PHE A 53 20.29 8.15 8.57
N PRO A 54 20.88 8.24 7.36
CA PRO A 54 20.14 8.00 6.12
C PRO A 54 19.73 6.54 6.02
N ILE A 55 18.45 6.31 5.70
CA ILE A 55 17.88 4.97 5.55
C ILE A 55 18.19 4.45 4.16
N ASN A 56 18.83 3.29 4.06
CA ASN A 56 19.14 2.66 2.78
C ASN A 56 18.12 1.57 2.47
N VAL A 57 17.42 1.68 1.35
CA VAL A 57 16.41 0.71 0.90
C VAL A 57 16.87 0.05 -0.38
N ASN A 58 17.08 -1.26 -0.31
CA ASN A 58 17.44 -2.08 -1.46
C ASN A 58 16.29 -3.00 -1.82
N THR A 59 15.87 -2.95 -3.07
CA THR A 59 14.92 -3.92 -3.64
C THR A 59 15.70 -5.14 -4.13
N SER A 60 15.25 -6.32 -3.73
CA SER A 60 15.81 -7.63 -4.12
C SER A 60 14.72 -8.47 -4.77
N GLU A 61 15.12 -9.53 -5.50
CA GLU A 61 14.20 -10.47 -6.14
C GLU A 61 13.17 -9.79 -7.07
N ASN A 62 13.62 -8.88 -7.94
CA ASN A 62 12.75 -8.14 -8.88
C ASN A 62 11.62 -7.33 -8.19
N GLY A 63 11.84 -6.88 -6.95
CA GLY A 63 10.90 -6.01 -6.23
C GLY A 63 9.92 -6.73 -5.31
N THR A 64 10.08 -8.04 -5.09
CA THR A 64 9.26 -8.82 -4.13
C THR A 64 9.82 -8.79 -2.71
N CYS A 65 11.12 -8.54 -2.53
CA CYS A 65 11.75 -8.44 -1.22
C CYS A 65 12.43 -7.08 -1.04
N LEU A 66 12.24 -6.48 0.13
CA LEU A 66 12.76 -5.16 0.46
C LEU A 66 13.65 -5.23 1.69
N ASP A 67 14.91 -4.85 1.52
CA ASP A 67 15.94 -4.83 2.55
C ASP A 67 16.15 -3.39 3.02
N ILE A 68 15.76 -3.10 4.27
CA ILE A 68 15.97 -1.80 4.91
C ILE A 68 17.21 -1.90 5.80
N ARG A 69 18.17 -0.99 5.57
CA ARG A 69 19.44 -0.92 6.29
C ARG A 69 19.62 0.45 6.92
N ASN A 70 20.44 0.51 7.97
CA ASN A 70 20.84 1.74 8.64
C ASN A 70 19.67 2.55 9.24
N PHE A 71 18.53 1.90 9.52
CA PHE A 71 17.42 2.55 10.21
C PHE A 71 17.87 2.96 11.62
N LEU A 72 17.82 4.25 11.94
CA LEU A 72 18.26 4.79 13.24
C LEU A 72 19.73 4.45 13.61
N GLY A 73 20.56 4.10 12.62
CA GLY A 73 21.95 3.67 12.83
C GLY A 73 22.11 2.20 13.26
N GLU A 74 21.04 1.39 13.18
CA GLU A 74 21.10 -0.04 13.48
C GLU A 74 21.93 -0.80 12.43
N LYS A 75 22.71 -1.80 12.89
CA LYS A 75 23.41 -2.75 12.01
C LYS A 75 22.52 -3.87 11.47
N ILE A 76 21.31 -4.02 12.02
CA ILE A 76 20.36 -5.08 11.65
C ILE A 76 19.74 -4.72 10.29
N VAL A 77 19.68 -5.70 9.39
CA VAL A 77 18.96 -5.57 8.12
C VAL A 77 17.52 -6.05 8.33
N ARG A 78 16.56 -5.15 8.15
CA ARG A 78 15.14 -5.46 8.27
C ARG A 78 14.63 -5.87 6.90
N LYS A 79 14.26 -7.14 6.75
CA LYS A 79 13.72 -7.68 5.49
C LYS A 79 12.21 -7.71 5.53
N VAL A 80 11.57 -7.17 4.50
CA VAL A 80 10.12 -7.19 4.32
C VAL A 80 9.81 -7.88 3.01
N LYS A 81 9.05 -8.98 3.08
CA LYS A 81 8.55 -9.68 1.89
C LYS A 81 7.23 -9.06 1.48
N MET A 82 7.10 -8.73 0.20
CA MET A 82 5.86 -8.22 -0.38
C MET A 82 4.88 -9.36 -0.62
N LEU A 83 3.61 -8.99 -0.65
CA LEU A 83 2.53 -9.89 -1.00
C LEU A 83 2.55 -10.21 -2.50
N PRO A 84 1.95 -11.34 -2.93
CA PRO A 84 1.99 -11.74 -4.33
C PRO A 84 1.33 -10.69 -5.24
N GLY A 85 1.95 -10.43 -6.39
CA GLY A 85 1.45 -9.47 -7.37
C GLY A 85 1.67 -7.99 -7.02
N VAL A 86 2.39 -7.69 -5.94
CA VAL A 86 2.83 -6.35 -5.57
C VAL A 86 4.31 -6.19 -5.90
N VAL A 87 4.66 -5.09 -6.56
CA VAL A 87 6.04 -4.76 -6.93
C VAL A 87 6.44 -3.48 -6.21
N CYS A 88 7.60 -3.52 -5.55
CA CYS A 88 8.22 -2.34 -4.95
C CYS A 88 9.40 -1.85 -5.78
N GLN A 89 9.44 -0.55 -6.04
CA GLN A 89 10.50 0.12 -6.80
C GLN A 89 10.91 1.40 -6.10
N ASN A 90 12.21 1.72 -6.15
CA ASN A 90 12.69 3.02 -5.73
C ASN A 90 12.34 4.05 -6.81
N SER A 91 11.83 5.22 -6.41
CA SER A 91 11.51 6.31 -7.34
C SER A 91 12.78 6.81 -8.02
N THR A 92 12.76 6.93 -9.35
CA THR A 92 13.86 7.55 -10.11
C THR A 92 13.78 9.07 -10.08
N THR A 93 12.58 9.62 -9.86
CA THR A 93 12.28 11.04 -10.01
C THR A 93 12.58 11.80 -8.73
N LEU A 94 12.26 11.21 -7.58
CA LEU A 94 12.44 11.82 -6.27
C LEU A 94 13.32 10.94 -5.40
N LYS A 95 14.32 11.58 -4.78
CA LYS A 95 15.14 10.91 -3.77
C LYS A 95 14.29 10.58 -2.54
N ASP A 96 14.62 9.47 -1.88
CA ASP A 96 14.00 9.06 -0.60
C ASP A 96 12.49 8.77 -0.72
N GLU A 97 12.06 8.33 -1.91
CA GLU A 97 10.70 7.89 -2.21
C GLU A 97 10.69 6.43 -2.70
N LEU A 98 9.80 5.62 -2.12
CA LEU A 98 9.54 4.24 -2.48
C LEU A 98 8.15 4.14 -3.07
N ILE A 99 8.03 3.49 -4.23
CA ILE A 99 6.78 3.30 -4.95
C ILE A 99 6.37 1.84 -4.82
N ILE A 100 5.12 1.61 -4.42
CA ILE A 100 4.50 0.29 -4.31
C ILE A 100 3.36 0.23 -5.30
N GLN A 101 3.43 -0.72 -6.22
CA GLN A 101 2.46 -0.87 -7.29
C GLN A 101 1.85 -2.26 -7.26
N GLY A 102 0.56 -2.34 -7.61
CA GLY A 102 -0.14 -3.60 -7.77
C GLY A 102 -1.59 -3.39 -8.19
N ASN A 103 -2.24 -4.48 -8.59
CA ASN A 103 -3.63 -4.43 -9.06
C ASN A 103 -4.63 -4.50 -7.91
N ASP A 104 -4.27 -5.12 -6.78
CA ASP A 104 -5.15 -5.24 -5.62
C ASP A 104 -4.76 -4.23 -4.54
N ILE A 105 -5.72 -3.37 -4.17
CA ILE A 105 -5.55 -2.34 -3.14
C ILE A 105 -5.26 -2.94 -1.76
N GLU A 106 -5.82 -4.11 -1.44
CA GLU A 106 -5.66 -4.74 -0.14
C GLU A 106 -4.22 -5.24 0.02
N LEU A 107 -3.69 -5.92 -1.00
CA LEU A 107 -2.32 -6.42 -1.00
C LEU A 107 -1.30 -5.29 -1.05
N VAL A 108 -1.54 -4.24 -1.85
CA VAL A 108 -0.67 -3.06 -1.91
C VAL A 108 -0.64 -2.34 -0.57
N SER A 109 -1.80 -2.10 0.03
CA SER A 109 -1.91 -1.38 1.31
C SER A 109 -1.33 -2.18 2.48
N GLN A 110 -1.53 -3.50 2.51
CA GLN A 110 -0.94 -4.37 3.52
C GLN A 110 0.58 -4.45 3.39
N SER A 111 1.10 -4.52 2.15
CA SER A 111 2.55 -4.47 1.90
C SER A 111 3.17 -3.16 2.40
N ALA A 112 2.51 -2.02 2.12
CA ALA A 112 2.93 -0.72 2.65
C ALA A 112 2.90 -0.67 4.18
N ALA A 113 1.88 -1.27 4.80
CA ALA A 113 1.76 -1.34 6.25
C ALA A 113 2.86 -2.21 6.89
N LEU A 114 3.24 -3.33 6.26
CA LEU A 114 4.32 -4.19 6.74
C LEU A 114 5.67 -3.45 6.74
N ILE A 115 5.95 -2.65 5.71
CA ILE A 115 7.13 -1.78 5.66
C ILE A 115 7.10 -0.80 6.82
N HIS A 116 6.00 -0.08 7.00
CA HIS A 116 5.85 0.89 8.07
C HIS A 116 6.05 0.26 9.46
N GLN A 117 5.38 -0.86 9.73
CA GLN A 117 5.49 -1.61 10.98
C GLN A 117 6.91 -2.10 11.26
N SER A 118 7.63 -2.52 10.21
CA SER A 118 9.03 -2.92 10.31
C SER A 118 9.93 -1.75 10.73
N THR A 119 9.59 -0.52 10.33
CA THR A 119 10.34 0.72 10.66
C THR A 119 9.77 1.51 11.84
N LEU A 120 9.02 0.88 12.73
CA LEU A 120 8.56 1.57 13.94
C LEU A 120 9.68 1.71 14.97
N VAL A 121 9.89 2.94 15.43
CA VAL A 121 10.80 3.26 16.53
C VAL A 121 10.26 2.64 17.82
N LYS A 122 11.10 1.86 18.51
CA LYS A 122 10.79 1.25 19.82
C LYS A 122 11.68 1.82 20.91
N ASN A 123 11.17 1.85 22.15
CA ASN A 123 11.91 2.26 23.36
C ASN A 123 12.50 3.69 23.31
N LYS A 124 11.93 4.58 22.49
CA LYS A 124 12.28 6.01 22.39
C LYS A 124 11.00 6.84 22.26
N ASP A 125 11.06 8.15 22.51
CA ASP A 125 9.90 9.04 22.32
C ASP A 125 9.62 9.25 20.82
N ILE A 126 8.50 8.69 20.36
CA ILE A 126 8.03 8.76 18.96
C ILE A 126 7.73 10.18 18.48
N ARG A 127 7.55 11.15 19.39
CA ARG A 127 7.31 12.55 19.02
C ARG A 127 8.59 13.30 18.68
N LYS A 128 9.74 12.79 19.16
CA LYS A 128 11.06 13.36 18.87
C LYS A 128 11.76 12.60 17.75
N PHE A 129 11.61 11.27 17.73
CA PHE A 129 12.15 10.41 16.68
C PHE A 129 11.06 10.08 15.66
N LEU A 130 10.95 10.93 14.64
CA LEU A 130 10.01 10.79 13.52
C LEU A 130 10.59 9.94 12.37
N ASP A 131 11.73 9.28 12.61
CA ASP A 131 12.40 8.43 11.63
C ASP A 131 11.52 7.22 11.29
N GLY A 132 11.28 6.99 10.01
CA GLY A 132 10.38 5.94 9.55
C GLY A 132 10.05 6.02 8.07
N ILE A 133 9.31 5.03 7.59
CA ILE A 133 8.78 5.00 6.23
C ILE A 133 7.26 5.17 6.31
N TYR A 134 6.74 6.20 5.65
CA TYR A 134 5.32 6.58 5.74
C TYR A 134 4.69 6.68 4.35
N VAL A 135 3.41 6.32 4.23
CA VAL A 135 2.65 6.53 3.00
C VAL A 135 2.37 8.03 2.86
N SER A 136 2.87 8.63 1.78
CA SER A 136 2.64 10.05 1.47
C SER A 136 1.42 10.26 0.60
N GLU A 137 1.25 9.44 -0.44
CA GLU A 137 0.17 9.57 -1.40
C GLU A 137 -0.40 8.20 -1.78
N LYS A 138 -1.69 8.18 -2.07
CA LYS A 138 -2.41 7.03 -2.62
C LYS A 138 -3.02 7.46 -3.94
N THR A 139 -2.53 6.90 -5.03
CA THR A 139 -2.93 7.24 -6.39
C THR A 139 -3.15 5.98 -7.22
N THR A 140 -3.49 6.15 -8.49
CA THR A 140 -3.49 5.08 -9.49
C THR A 140 -2.20 5.11 -10.31
N VAL A 141 -1.88 4.01 -10.99
CA VAL A 141 -0.70 3.94 -11.88
C VAL A 141 -0.99 4.70 -13.17
N VAL A 142 -2.13 4.40 -13.79
CA VAL A 142 -2.66 5.16 -14.93
C VAL A 142 -3.53 6.28 -14.39
N ILE A 143 -3.20 7.51 -14.74
CA ILE A 143 -4.02 8.68 -14.42
C ILE A 143 -5.10 8.73 -15.52
N PRO A 144 -6.39 8.57 -15.19
CA PRO A 144 -7.43 8.75 -16.20
C PRO A 144 -7.40 10.20 -16.69
N GLU A 145 -7.28 10.38 -18.01
CA GLU A 145 -7.49 11.68 -18.64
C GLU A 145 -8.97 12.06 -18.45
N ASN A 146 -9.22 13.26 -17.90
CA ASN A 146 -10.57 13.78 -17.65
C ASN A 146 -11.37 13.98 -18.94
#